data_AF-A0A7W4Z7D1-F1
#
_entry.id   AF-A0A7W4Z7D1-F1
#
_cell.length_a   1.000
_cell.length_b   1.000
_cell.length_c   1.000
_cell.angle_alpha   90.00
_cell.angle_beta   90.00
_cell.angle_gamma   90.00
#
_symmetry.space_group_name_H-M   'P 1'
#
loop_
_entity.id
_entity.type
_entity.pdbx_description
1 polymer ?
#
loop_
_entity_poly.entity_id
_entity_poly.type
_entity_poly.pdbx_seq_one_letter_code
_entity_poly.pdbx_strand_id
1 'polypeptide(L)'
;MLYRERLPARQGDAELVLLHGWGSSSACWRSALPLLRDHFNVTLVDLPGHGRSANYAATYEQFTRDLLEQLPAKAMYLGWSLGGMIATRITADFPERVSALITVASNPSFIRRDDWPAAMPSATFDDFLTRFQKNPVRGLKRFDVLQGGVVGSELGAPEVQYDVLHWLAELDNRQGIAQLNCPSLFLFGEKDGLVPVAVTQQIGSLQNIQVFSDSGHQPFLEEPEAFWSAVIAFCQRHKGEAEVAQHYLDKQKVAASFSRAAESYDGVADLQRRVADYLADKLNANSASALDLGTGTGYSLPALNAQSDTVIAMDLAEGMLAYAREQKSRPADAWLCGDAEDLPLADDSVNTIFSSLAVQWCENIAAVFAEAYRVLKPGGTFLLSTLGPDTLFELREAGKAADNATHVNRFLPREVLERGIERSGLTLQVWQQTTEVLEYQTLRELMNELKSLGAHNVNSDRGMMGKQAMKRFIAAYEDFRQPNGKLPASYQVWYLALQKPKL
;
A
#
# COMPACT_ATOMS: atom_id res chain seq x y z
N MET A 1 -6.58 9.72 -5.65
CA MET A 1 -5.15 9.47 -5.37
C MET A 1 -4.69 8.27 -6.19
N LEU A 2 -3.40 8.16 -6.48
CA LEU A 2 -2.84 6.97 -7.10
C LEU A 2 -2.94 5.79 -6.12
N TYR A 3 -3.63 4.73 -6.52
CA TYR A 3 -3.82 3.53 -5.71
C TYR A 3 -2.72 2.50 -5.97
N ARG A 4 -2.22 1.92 -4.87
CA ARG A 4 -1.35 0.73 -4.86
C ARG A 4 -1.67 -0.15 -3.66
N GLU A 5 -1.55 -1.46 -3.85
CA GLU A 5 -1.72 -2.48 -2.81
C GLU A 5 -0.41 -3.27 -2.69
N ARG A 6 0.26 -3.22 -1.54
CA ARG A 6 1.45 -4.04 -1.29
C ARG A 6 1.09 -5.24 -0.44
N LEU A 7 1.44 -6.42 -0.93
CA LEU A 7 1.11 -7.71 -0.36
C LEU A 7 2.40 -8.45 -0.01
N PRO A 8 2.75 -8.54 1.28
CA PRO A 8 3.98 -9.20 1.71
C PRO A 8 4.04 -10.66 1.26
N ALA A 9 5.26 -11.11 0.97
CA ALA A 9 5.59 -12.49 0.69
C ALA A 9 5.36 -13.34 1.94
N ARG A 10 4.98 -14.60 1.75
CA ARG A 10 5.03 -15.63 2.78
C ARG A 10 6.46 -16.05 3.08
N GLN A 11 7.34 -15.99 2.07
CA GLN A 11 8.76 -16.31 2.16
C GLN A 11 9.56 -15.41 1.21
N GLY A 12 10.70 -14.89 1.68
CA GLY A 12 11.57 -14.00 0.91
C GLY A 12 11.24 -12.52 1.06
N ASP A 13 12.09 -11.67 0.47
CA ASP A 13 12.08 -10.21 0.63
C ASP A 13 12.16 -9.44 -0.70
N ALA A 14 12.17 -10.15 -1.83
CA ALA A 14 12.28 -9.53 -3.15
C ALA A 14 10.96 -8.84 -3.55
N GLU A 15 11.07 -7.62 -4.06
CA GLU A 15 9.93 -6.78 -4.45
C GLU A 15 9.57 -6.99 -5.93
N LEU A 16 8.29 -7.22 -6.21
CA LEU A 16 7.72 -7.36 -7.56
C LEU A 16 6.53 -6.41 -7.72
N VAL A 17 6.68 -5.43 -8.62
CA VAL A 17 5.64 -4.44 -8.95
C VAL A 17 4.92 -4.88 -10.22
N LEU A 18 3.58 -4.94 -10.17
CA LEU A 18 2.72 -5.34 -11.29
C LEU A 18 1.92 -4.14 -11.82
N LEU A 19 2.09 -3.83 -13.10
CA LEU A 19 1.38 -2.76 -13.82
C LEU A 19 0.43 -3.35 -14.86
N HIS A 20 -0.87 -3.07 -14.76
CA HIS A 20 -1.88 -3.59 -15.68
C HIS A 20 -1.91 -2.85 -17.04
N GLY A 21 -2.61 -3.41 -18.03
CA GLY A 21 -2.87 -2.80 -19.32
C GLY A 21 -4.02 -1.80 -19.31
N TRP A 22 -4.11 -0.94 -20.33
CA TRP A 22 -5.21 0.04 -20.43
C TRP A 22 -6.59 -0.64 -20.46
N GLY A 23 -7.59 -0.02 -19.84
CA GLY A 23 -8.96 -0.56 -19.75
C GLY A 23 -9.16 -1.68 -18.73
N SER A 24 -8.12 -2.07 -17.99
CA SER A 24 -8.13 -3.04 -16.89
C SER A 24 -7.92 -2.32 -15.53
N SER A 25 -7.82 -3.09 -14.46
CA SER A 25 -7.27 -2.68 -13.16
C SER A 25 -6.29 -3.75 -12.62
N SER A 26 -5.69 -3.49 -11.47
CA SER A 26 -4.88 -4.44 -10.69
C SER A 26 -5.60 -5.75 -10.36
N ALA A 27 -6.92 -5.78 -10.45
CA ALA A 27 -7.74 -6.98 -10.23
C ALA A 27 -7.31 -8.15 -11.14
N CYS A 28 -6.78 -7.88 -12.34
CA CYS A 28 -6.33 -8.89 -13.28
C CYS A 28 -5.19 -9.78 -12.74
N TRP A 29 -4.46 -9.30 -11.71
CA TRP A 29 -3.36 -10.03 -11.08
C TRP A 29 -3.78 -10.89 -9.88
N ARG A 30 -5.02 -10.74 -9.39
CA ARG A 30 -5.42 -11.33 -8.09
C ARG A 30 -5.35 -12.85 -8.06
N SER A 31 -5.66 -13.52 -9.16
CA SER A 31 -5.58 -14.99 -9.27
C SER A 31 -4.16 -15.53 -9.15
N ALA A 32 -3.15 -14.73 -9.47
CA ALA A 32 -1.74 -15.11 -9.39
C ALA A 32 -1.13 -14.86 -7.99
N LEU A 33 -1.78 -14.06 -7.13
CA LEU A 33 -1.26 -13.70 -5.82
C LEU A 33 -0.89 -14.90 -4.93
N PRO A 34 -1.70 -15.98 -4.85
CA PRO A 34 -1.34 -17.13 -4.02
C PRO A 34 0.00 -17.76 -4.42
N LEU A 35 0.33 -17.72 -5.71
CA LEU A 35 1.55 -18.28 -6.30
C LEU A 35 2.73 -17.31 -6.18
N LEU A 36 2.52 -16.03 -6.51
CA LEU A 36 3.59 -15.02 -6.46
C LEU A 36 4.02 -14.70 -5.03
N ARG A 37 3.08 -14.66 -4.09
CA ARG A 37 3.37 -14.36 -2.67
C ARG A 37 4.12 -15.48 -1.97
N ASP A 38 4.28 -16.66 -2.55
CA ASP A 38 5.20 -17.66 -2.01
C ASP A 38 6.67 -17.25 -2.16
N HIS A 39 6.96 -16.22 -2.96
CA HIS A 39 8.32 -15.84 -3.34
C HIS A 39 8.63 -14.35 -3.24
N PHE A 40 7.63 -13.48 -3.41
CA PHE A 40 7.84 -12.05 -3.61
C PHE A 40 6.87 -11.20 -2.78
N ASN A 41 7.35 -10.03 -2.35
CA ASN A 41 6.50 -8.93 -1.90
C ASN A 41 5.88 -8.32 -3.17
N VAL A 42 4.57 -8.50 -3.35
CA VAL A 42 3.89 -8.10 -4.59
C VAL A 42 3.23 -6.74 -4.38
N THR A 43 3.57 -5.75 -5.20
CA THR A 43 2.85 -4.47 -5.24
C THR A 43 2.00 -4.39 -6.50
N LEU A 44 0.69 -4.29 -6.33
CA LEU A 44 -0.26 -4.03 -7.40
C LEU A 44 -0.52 -2.53 -7.53
N VAL A 45 -0.65 -2.02 -8.75
CA VAL A 45 -0.87 -0.60 -9.00
C VAL A 45 -2.04 -0.43 -9.97
N ASP A 46 -2.96 0.49 -9.65
CA ASP A 46 -3.98 0.93 -10.60
C ASP A 46 -3.49 2.19 -11.33
N LEU A 47 -3.46 2.14 -12.66
CA LEU A 47 -3.09 3.26 -13.51
C LEU A 47 -4.11 4.42 -13.39
N PRO A 48 -3.72 5.66 -13.72
CA PRO A 48 -4.63 6.82 -13.62
C PRO A 48 -5.91 6.58 -14.43
N GLY A 49 -7.07 6.95 -13.87
CA GLY A 49 -8.36 6.72 -14.51
C GLY A 49 -8.88 5.28 -14.45
N HIS A 50 -8.16 4.34 -13.82
CA HIS A 50 -8.52 2.91 -13.79
C HIS A 50 -8.67 2.41 -12.35
N GLY A 51 -9.48 1.35 -12.16
CA GLY A 51 -9.73 0.75 -10.84
C GLY A 51 -10.00 1.79 -9.77
N ARG A 52 -9.23 1.74 -8.68
CA ARG A 52 -9.33 2.67 -7.54
C ARG A 52 -8.55 3.97 -7.74
N SER A 53 -7.74 4.04 -8.79
CA SER A 53 -7.17 5.28 -9.31
C SER A 53 -8.13 6.02 -10.26
N ALA A 54 -9.42 5.66 -10.33
CA ALA A 54 -10.40 6.25 -11.24
C ALA A 54 -10.43 7.79 -11.21
N ASN A 55 -10.33 8.40 -10.03
CA ASN A 55 -10.35 9.86 -9.87
C ASN A 55 -8.95 10.50 -9.82
N TYR A 56 -7.89 9.73 -10.06
CA TYR A 56 -6.53 10.26 -10.12
C TYR A 56 -6.17 10.60 -11.56
N ALA A 57 -5.98 11.90 -11.83
CA ALA A 57 -5.51 12.42 -13.10
C ALA A 57 -4.10 13.00 -12.93
N ALA A 58 -3.20 12.69 -13.86
CA ALA A 58 -1.81 13.12 -13.84
C ALA A 58 -1.22 13.09 -15.24
N THR A 59 -0.17 13.89 -15.49
CA THR A 59 0.70 13.65 -16.66
C THR A 59 1.55 12.40 -16.43
N TYR A 60 2.17 11.87 -17.49
CA TYR A 60 3.06 10.72 -17.37
C TYR A 60 4.20 10.95 -16.35
N GLU A 61 4.80 12.15 -16.36
CA GLU A 61 5.90 12.50 -15.44
C GLU A 61 5.42 12.61 -14.00
N GLN A 62 4.24 13.20 -13.78
CA GLN A 62 3.66 13.30 -12.44
C GLN A 62 3.28 11.92 -11.90
N PHE A 63 2.64 11.10 -12.72
CA PHE A 63 2.33 9.70 -12.37
C PHE A 63 3.59 8.92 -12.01
N THR A 64 4.65 9.03 -12.81
CA THR A 64 5.91 8.31 -12.56
C THR A 64 6.56 8.73 -11.25
N ARG A 65 6.58 10.04 -10.94
CA ARG A 65 7.08 10.53 -9.65
C ARG A 65 6.24 10.02 -8.47
N ASP A 66 4.92 10.18 -8.54
CA ASP A 66 4.00 9.77 -7.47
C ASP A 66 4.02 8.25 -7.24
N LEU A 67 4.23 7.47 -8.31
CA LEU A 67 4.41 6.02 -8.24
C LEU A 67 5.73 5.70 -7.52
N LEU A 68 6.84 6.25 -7.98
CA LEU A 68 8.17 5.98 -7.45
C LEU A 68 8.36 6.46 -6.00
N GLU A 69 7.61 7.46 -5.55
CA GLU A 69 7.53 7.87 -4.13
C GLU A 69 6.89 6.79 -3.23
N GLN A 70 5.99 5.98 -3.78
CA GLN A 70 5.21 4.99 -3.02
C GLN A 70 5.78 3.57 -3.11
N LEU A 71 6.73 3.33 -4.01
CA LEU A 71 7.34 2.03 -4.27
C LEU A 71 8.70 1.87 -3.57
N PRO A 72 9.17 0.62 -3.39
CA PRO A 72 10.49 0.34 -2.84
C PRO A 72 11.60 1.05 -3.60
N ALA A 73 12.74 1.27 -2.92
CA ALA A 73 13.91 1.89 -3.54
C ALA A 73 14.36 1.15 -4.81
N LYS A 74 14.25 -0.18 -4.83
CA LYS A 74 14.52 -1.00 -6.02
C LYS A 74 13.58 -2.20 -6.07
N ALA A 75 13.02 -2.50 -7.24
CA ALA A 75 12.09 -3.62 -7.43
C ALA A 75 12.20 -4.23 -8.83
N MET A 76 11.66 -5.45 -8.99
CA MET A 76 11.38 -6.03 -10.30
C MET A 76 10.04 -5.47 -10.80
N TYR A 77 9.94 -5.15 -12.08
CA TYR A 77 8.71 -4.63 -12.67
C TYR A 77 8.19 -5.61 -13.72
N LEU A 78 6.93 -6.01 -13.58
CA LEU A 78 6.18 -6.72 -14.61
C LEU A 78 5.05 -5.82 -15.09
N GLY A 79 5.06 -5.52 -16.38
CA GLY A 79 4.03 -4.68 -17.00
C GLY A 79 3.35 -5.37 -18.17
N TRP A 80 2.02 -5.30 -18.23
CA TRP A 80 1.22 -5.80 -19.34
C TRP A 80 0.74 -4.67 -20.24
N SER A 81 0.91 -4.82 -21.56
CA SER A 81 0.45 -3.86 -22.56
C SER A 81 0.97 -2.44 -22.25
N LEU A 82 0.09 -1.44 -22.04
CA LEU A 82 0.49 -0.11 -21.57
C LEU A 82 1.39 -0.15 -20.32
N GLY A 83 1.07 -1.01 -19.33
CA GLY A 83 1.90 -1.20 -18.14
C GLY A 83 3.31 -1.67 -18.48
N GLY A 84 3.47 -2.46 -19.54
CA GLY A 84 4.79 -2.89 -20.06
C GLY A 84 5.58 -1.75 -20.67
N MET A 85 4.90 -0.85 -21.39
CA MET A 85 5.53 0.36 -21.92
C MET A 85 5.96 1.32 -20.81
N ILE A 86 5.12 1.49 -19.79
CA ILE A 86 5.45 2.29 -18.60
C ILE A 86 6.64 1.67 -17.85
N ALA A 87 6.61 0.37 -17.56
CA ALA A 87 7.72 -0.32 -16.87
C ALA A 87 9.04 -0.18 -17.63
N THR A 88 8.99 -0.32 -18.95
CA THR A 88 10.16 -0.12 -19.82
C THR A 88 10.69 1.30 -19.72
N ARG A 89 9.80 2.30 -19.73
CA ARG A 89 10.21 3.70 -19.66
C ARG A 89 10.78 4.06 -18.29
N ILE A 90 10.19 3.58 -17.21
CA ILE A 90 10.75 3.68 -15.85
C ILE A 90 12.15 3.06 -15.80
N THR A 91 12.35 1.90 -16.44
CA THR A 91 13.66 1.23 -16.48
C THR A 91 14.71 2.06 -17.22
N ALA A 92 14.33 2.76 -18.27
CA ALA A 92 15.23 3.63 -19.03
C ALA A 92 15.56 4.94 -18.28
N ASP A 93 14.55 5.56 -17.68
CA ASP A 93 14.68 6.88 -17.03
C ASP A 93 15.26 6.77 -15.61
N PHE A 94 15.01 5.65 -14.90
CA PHE A 94 15.39 5.41 -13.50
C PHE A 94 15.99 4.00 -13.30
N PRO A 95 17.10 3.66 -13.99
CA PRO A 95 17.67 2.31 -13.97
C PRO A 95 18.09 1.85 -12.56
N GLU A 96 18.38 2.77 -11.63
CA GLU A 96 18.67 2.47 -10.24
C GLU A 96 17.47 1.90 -9.47
N ARG A 97 16.25 2.22 -9.91
CA ARG A 97 14.98 1.78 -9.30
C ARG A 97 14.53 0.39 -9.75
N VAL A 98 15.17 -0.18 -10.77
CA VAL A 98 14.74 -1.43 -11.41
C VAL A 98 15.81 -2.51 -11.27
N SER A 99 15.46 -3.66 -10.70
CA SER A 99 16.36 -4.83 -10.62
C SER A 99 16.17 -5.79 -11.79
N ALA A 100 14.95 -5.90 -12.33
CA ALA A 100 14.65 -6.64 -13.55
C ALA A 100 13.37 -6.13 -14.20
N LEU A 101 13.26 -6.29 -15.52
CA LEU A 101 12.11 -5.90 -16.32
C LEU A 101 11.44 -7.12 -16.95
N ILE A 102 10.13 -7.26 -16.75
CA ILE A 102 9.27 -8.22 -17.45
C ILE A 102 8.20 -7.45 -18.22
N THR A 103 8.09 -7.70 -19.51
CA THR A 103 7.03 -7.13 -20.34
C THR A 103 6.14 -8.23 -20.89
N VAL A 104 4.83 -7.97 -20.91
CA VAL A 104 3.82 -8.91 -21.37
C VAL A 104 2.99 -8.23 -22.43
N ALA A 105 2.93 -8.81 -23.64
CA ALA A 105 2.15 -8.29 -24.76
C ALA A 105 2.36 -6.76 -24.96
N SER A 106 3.62 -6.33 -24.93
CA SER A 106 4.01 -4.91 -24.94
C SER A 106 4.97 -4.63 -26.09
N ASN A 107 4.65 -3.63 -26.89
CA ASN A 107 5.46 -3.23 -28.03
C ASN A 107 6.38 -2.04 -27.63
N PRO A 108 7.67 -2.04 -28.00
CA PRO A 108 8.54 -0.87 -27.81
C PRO A 108 7.97 0.44 -28.37
N SER A 109 7.20 0.36 -29.47
CA SER A 109 6.41 1.45 -30.01
C SER A 109 5.06 0.87 -30.42
N PHE A 110 4.00 1.17 -29.66
CA PHE A 110 2.68 0.61 -29.98
C PHE A 110 2.18 1.06 -31.34
N ILE A 111 2.43 2.33 -31.70
CA ILE A 111 2.10 2.88 -33.02
C ILE A 111 3.23 2.61 -34.01
N ARG A 112 2.83 2.24 -35.23
CA ARG A 112 3.72 2.02 -36.37
C ARG A 112 4.49 3.29 -36.72
N ARG A 113 5.78 3.10 -36.98
CA ARG A 113 6.70 4.12 -37.49
C ARG A 113 7.39 3.60 -38.76
N ASP A 114 8.01 4.48 -39.53
CA ASP A 114 8.63 4.11 -40.82
C ASP A 114 9.69 3.02 -40.67
N ASP A 115 10.49 3.11 -39.60
CA ASP A 115 11.51 2.15 -39.21
C ASP A 115 11.02 1.11 -38.18
N TRP A 116 9.72 1.09 -37.88
CA TRP A 116 9.09 0.16 -36.93
C TRP A 116 7.74 -0.41 -37.44
N PRO A 117 7.77 -1.33 -38.42
CA PRO A 117 6.57 -1.79 -39.11
C PRO A 117 5.68 -2.76 -38.31
N ALA A 118 6.23 -3.58 -37.40
CA ALA A 118 5.45 -4.54 -36.60
C ALA A 118 4.82 -3.86 -35.37
N ALA A 119 3.88 -2.96 -35.64
CA ALA A 119 3.14 -2.18 -34.68
C ALA A 119 1.76 -1.77 -35.24
N MET A 120 0.90 -1.23 -34.36
CA MET A 120 -0.46 -0.80 -34.66
C MET A 120 -0.46 0.34 -35.69
N PRO A 121 -1.18 0.24 -36.82
CA PRO A 121 -1.35 1.37 -37.73
C PRO A 121 -2.01 2.57 -37.03
N SER A 122 -1.44 3.77 -37.21
CA SER A 122 -1.96 5.00 -36.58
C SER A 122 -3.44 5.24 -36.87
N ALA A 123 -3.86 5.06 -38.13
CA ALA A 123 -5.26 5.22 -38.52
C ALA A 123 -6.23 4.28 -37.76
N THR A 124 -5.79 3.06 -37.43
CA THR A 124 -6.59 2.11 -36.64
C THR A 124 -6.71 2.60 -35.19
N PHE A 125 -5.62 3.12 -34.62
CA PHE A 125 -5.62 3.67 -33.28
C PHE A 125 -6.45 4.97 -33.17
N ASP A 126 -6.33 5.87 -34.14
CA ASP A 126 -7.08 7.13 -34.19
C ASP A 126 -8.61 6.88 -34.31
N ASP A 127 -9.01 5.87 -35.10
CA ASP A 127 -10.40 5.43 -35.19
C ASP A 127 -10.90 4.88 -33.84
N PHE A 128 -10.05 4.13 -33.11
CA PHE A 128 -10.39 3.66 -31.77
C PHE A 128 -10.55 4.81 -30.77
N LEU A 129 -9.58 5.74 -30.71
CA LEU A 129 -9.63 6.94 -29.88
C LEU A 129 -10.91 7.74 -30.12
N THR A 130 -11.20 8.05 -31.39
CA THR A 130 -12.39 8.81 -31.79
C THR A 130 -13.67 8.12 -31.34
N ARG A 131 -13.73 6.79 -31.41
CA ARG A 131 -14.90 6.01 -31.00
C ARG A 131 -15.04 5.94 -29.48
N PHE A 132 -13.93 5.75 -28.77
CA PHE A 132 -13.92 5.74 -27.32
C PHE A 132 -14.37 7.09 -26.77
N GLN A 133 -13.84 8.20 -27.28
CA GLN A 133 -14.26 9.55 -26.88
C GLN A 133 -15.75 9.80 -27.10
N LYS A 134 -16.33 9.28 -28.20
CA LYS A 134 -17.77 9.41 -28.48
C LYS A 134 -18.65 8.53 -27.59
N ASN A 135 -18.19 7.33 -27.24
CA ASN A 135 -18.94 6.40 -26.39
C ASN A 135 -17.97 5.49 -25.61
N PRO A 136 -17.53 5.92 -24.41
CA PRO A 136 -16.52 5.20 -23.65
C PRO A 136 -16.94 3.77 -23.28
N VAL A 137 -18.20 3.59 -22.89
CA VAL A 137 -18.76 2.27 -22.53
C VAL A 137 -18.66 1.29 -23.70
N ARG A 138 -19.06 1.71 -24.90
CA ARG A 138 -18.98 0.86 -26.09
C ARG A 138 -17.54 0.66 -26.55
N GLY A 139 -16.70 1.69 -26.41
CA GLY A 139 -15.27 1.62 -26.69
C GLY A 139 -14.56 0.57 -25.83
N LEU A 140 -14.75 0.61 -24.51
CA LEU A 140 -14.20 -0.36 -23.55
C LEU A 140 -14.66 -1.78 -23.84
N LYS A 141 -15.97 -2.02 -24.00
CA LYS A 141 -16.49 -3.35 -24.34
C LYS A 141 -15.86 -3.92 -25.61
N ARG A 142 -15.62 -3.07 -26.62
CA ARG A 142 -14.95 -3.51 -27.84
C ARG A 142 -13.47 -3.80 -27.62
N PHE A 143 -12.81 -2.98 -26.81
CA PHE A 143 -11.40 -3.19 -26.45
C PHE A 143 -11.20 -4.48 -25.66
N ASP A 144 -12.08 -4.77 -24.70
CA ASP A 144 -12.09 -6.01 -23.93
C ASP A 144 -12.12 -7.25 -24.86
N VAL A 145 -13.01 -7.25 -25.86
CA VAL A 145 -13.07 -8.31 -26.87
C VAL A 145 -11.75 -8.44 -27.65
N LEU A 146 -11.11 -7.32 -28.01
CA LEU A 146 -9.82 -7.34 -28.72
C LEU A 146 -8.68 -7.89 -27.85
N GLN A 147 -8.79 -7.78 -26.53
CA GLN A 147 -7.81 -8.33 -25.59
C GLN A 147 -8.05 -9.81 -25.27
N GLY A 148 -9.16 -10.41 -25.72
CA GLY A 148 -9.56 -11.78 -25.40
C GLY A 148 -10.75 -11.90 -24.45
N GLY A 149 -11.21 -10.81 -23.83
CA GLY A 149 -12.43 -10.74 -23.04
C GLY A 149 -12.40 -11.43 -21.67
N VAL A 150 -11.21 -11.83 -21.18
CA VAL A 150 -11.07 -12.62 -19.94
C VAL A 150 -10.97 -11.73 -18.70
N VAL A 151 -10.28 -10.59 -18.80
CA VAL A 151 -10.03 -9.69 -17.65
C VAL A 151 -11.26 -8.85 -17.27
N GLY A 152 -12.18 -8.61 -18.19
CA GLY A 152 -13.29 -7.69 -17.97
C GLY A 152 -12.80 -6.24 -17.91
N SER A 153 -13.37 -5.37 -18.75
CA SER A 153 -13.03 -3.95 -18.74
C SER A 153 -13.80 -3.17 -17.66
N GLU A 154 -13.09 -2.33 -16.91
CA GLU A 154 -13.68 -1.46 -15.88
C GLU A 154 -13.79 -0.02 -16.39
N LEU A 155 -14.99 0.54 -16.31
CA LEU A 155 -15.23 1.95 -16.60
C LEU A 155 -14.82 2.78 -15.37
N GLY A 156 -13.74 3.55 -15.49
CA GLY A 156 -13.32 4.55 -14.51
C GLY A 156 -13.77 5.94 -14.94
N ALA A 157 -12.91 6.97 -14.76
CA ALA A 157 -13.15 8.31 -15.29
C ALA A 157 -12.75 8.36 -16.77
N PRO A 158 -13.70 8.42 -17.73
CA PRO A 158 -13.41 8.22 -19.15
C PRO A 158 -12.44 9.24 -19.74
N GLU A 159 -12.48 10.49 -19.26
CA GLU A 159 -11.57 11.55 -19.70
C GLU A 159 -10.12 11.24 -19.30
N VAL A 160 -9.90 10.77 -18.06
CA VAL A 160 -8.56 10.38 -17.60
C VAL A 160 -8.09 9.12 -18.32
N GLN A 161 -8.98 8.16 -18.55
CA GLN A 161 -8.66 6.96 -19.34
C GLN A 161 -8.28 7.34 -20.77
N TYR A 162 -8.93 8.35 -21.37
CA TYR A 162 -8.58 8.88 -22.68
C TYR A 162 -7.17 9.49 -22.68
N ASP A 163 -6.84 10.32 -21.69
CA ASP A 163 -5.51 10.91 -21.57
C ASP A 163 -4.41 9.83 -21.39
N VAL A 164 -4.66 8.82 -20.55
CA VAL A 164 -3.73 7.71 -20.34
C VAL A 164 -3.61 6.82 -21.58
N LEU A 165 -4.65 6.73 -22.41
CA LEU A 165 -4.59 6.02 -23.69
C LEU A 165 -3.63 6.69 -24.66
N HIS A 166 -3.50 8.03 -24.64
CA HIS A 166 -2.51 8.74 -25.47
C HIS A 166 -1.08 8.37 -25.14
N TRP A 167 -0.77 8.02 -23.89
CA TRP A 167 0.57 7.55 -23.53
C TRP A 167 0.97 6.31 -24.33
N LEU A 168 0.00 5.45 -24.65
CA LEU A 168 0.25 4.27 -25.49
C LEU A 168 0.75 4.67 -26.89
N ALA A 169 0.27 5.79 -27.44
CA ALA A 169 0.73 6.31 -28.73
C ALA A 169 2.02 7.13 -28.65
N GLU A 170 2.20 7.87 -27.57
CA GLU A 170 3.31 8.81 -27.41
C GLU A 170 4.60 8.15 -26.93
N LEU A 171 4.51 7.14 -26.06
CA LEU A 171 5.67 6.45 -25.53
C LEU A 171 6.41 5.70 -26.63
N ASP A 172 7.66 6.12 -26.86
CA ASP A 172 8.60 5.45 -27.75
C ASP A 172 9.77 4.90 -26.92
N ASN A 173 9.73 3.59 -26.69
CA ASN A 173 10.71 2.87 -25.88
C ASN A 173 11.79 2.18 -26.71
N ARG A 174 11.86 2.39 -28.03
CA ARG A 174 12.82 1.68 -28.89
C ARG A 174 14.27 1.94 -28.48
N GLN A 175 14.60 3.19 -28.17
CA GLN A 175 15.92 3.54 -27.63
C GLN A 175 16.13 2.99 -26.22
N GLY A 176 15.13 3.11 -25.34
CA GLY A 176 15.22 2.61 -23.97
C GLY A 176 15.49 1.11 -23.91
N ILE A 177 14.81 0.34 -24.77
CA ILE A 177 14.99 -1.11 -24.90
C ILE A 177 16.38 -1.48 -25.42
N ALA A 178 16.92 -0.73 -26.38
CA ALA A 178 18.28 -0.97 -26.89
C ALA A 178 19.38 -0.69 -25.84
N GLN A 179 19.05 0.04 -24.77
CA GLN A 179 19.99 0.49 -23.73
C GLN A 179 19.73 -0.16 -22.36
N LEU A 180 18.92 -1.21 -22.30
CA LEU A 180 18.63 -1.92 -21.05
C LEU A 180 19.89 -2.55 -20.45
N ASN A 181 20.17 -2.21 -19.20
CA ASN A 181 21.32 -2.72 -18.43
C ASN A 181 20.92 -3.71 -17.33
N CYS A 182 19.63 -4.04 -17.21
CA CYS A 182 19.12 -4.98 -16.22
C CYS A 182 18.63 -6.27 -16.90
N PRO A 183 18.59 -7.41 -16.17
CA PRO A 183 17.93 -8.62 -16.65
C PRO A 183 16.53 -8.31 -17.14
N SER A 184 16.21 -8.76 -18.36
CA SER A 184 14.91 -8.50 -18.98
C SER A 184 14.29 -9.78 -19.55
N LEU A 185 12.97 -9.87 -19.51
CA LEU A 185 12.13 -10.95 -20.06
C LEU A 185 10.97 -10.35 -20.87
N PHE A 186 10.80 -10.81 -22.11
CA PHE A 186 9.76 -10.31 -23.02
C PHE A 186 8.81 -11.45 -23.41
N LEU A 187 7.54 -11.31 -23.06
CA LEU A 187 6.52 -12.36 -23.18
C LEU A 187 5.42 -11.92 -24.16
N PHE A 188 5.13 -12.74 -25.17
CA PHE A 188 4.14 -12.44 -26.21
C PHE A 188 3.19 -13.63 -26.44
N GLY A 189 1.94 -13.36 -26.80
CA GLY A 189 1.06 -14.37 -27.39
C GLY A 189 1.19 -14.41 -28.91
N GLU A 190 1.21 -15.60 -29.49
CA GLU A 190 1.31 -15.77 -30.95
C GLU A 190 0.07 -15.24 -31.68
N LYS A 191 -1.10 -15.29 -31.04
CA LYS A 191 -2.41 -14.93 -31.61
C LYS A 191 -2.86 -13.53 -31.20
N ASP A 192 -1.95 -12.69 -30.69
CA ASP A 192 -2.27 -11.35 -30.19
C ASP A 192 -2.76 -10.42 -31.32
N GLY A 193 -4.00 -9.93 -31.18
CA GLY A 193 -4.66 -9.04 -32.14
C GLY A 193 -4.30 -7.56 -32.00
N LEU A 194 -3.60 -7.17 -30.93
CA LEU A 194 -3.21 -5.80 -30.62
C LEU A 194 -1.71 -5.59 -30.79
N VAL A 195 -0.89 -6.52 -30.30
CA VAL A 195 0.56 -6.46 -30.41
C VAL A 195 1.03 -7.60 -31.32
N PRO A 196 1.42 -7.31 -32.58
CA PRO A 196 1.80 -8.36 -33.51
C PRO A 196 3.08 -9.05 -33.05
N VAL A 197 3.04 -10.38 -32.93
CA VAL A 197 4.21 -11.21 -32.54
C VAL A 197 5.43 -11.02 -33.45
N ALA A 198 5.23 -10.53 -34.67
CA ALA A 198 6.30 -10.14 -35.60
C ALA A 198 7.29 -9.11 -35.00
N VAL A 199 6.88 -8.35 -33.97
CA VAL A 199 7.77 -7.44 -33.24
C VAL A 199 8.98 -8.16 -32.64
N THR A 200 8.84 -9.45 -32.30
CA THR A 200 9.94 -10.30 -31.78
C THR A 200 11.13 -10.37 -32.73
N GLN A 201 10.92 -10.23 -34.04
CA GLN A 201 12.00 -10.17 -35.03
C GLN A 201 12.78 -8.85 -34.94
N GLN A 202 12.08 -7.74 -34.66
CA GLN A 202 12.69 -6.42 -34.55
C GLN A 202 13.46 -6.23 -33.23
N ILE A 203 13.05 -6.93 -32.17
CA ILE A 203 13.76 -6.98 -30.89
C ILE A 203 14.63 -8.23 -30.73
N GLY A 204 14.85 -9.01 -31.80
CA GLY A 204 15.47 -10.34 -31.74
C GLY A 204 16.92 -10.36 -31.25
N SER A 205 17.58 -9.21 -31.14
CA SER A 205 18.89 -9.07 -30.51
C SER A 205 18.85 -9.14 -28.98
N LEU A 206 17.67 -8.96 -28.38
CA LEU A 206 17.48 -9.04 -26.93
C LEU A 206 17.45 -10.50 -26.47
N GLN A 207 17.87 -10.73 -25.23
CA GLN A 207 17.80 -12.04 -24.59
C GLN A 207 16.41 -12.27 -23.98
N ASN A 208 16.05 -13.54 -23.79
CA ASN A 208 14.83 -13.98 -23.09
C ASN A 208 13.52 -13.46 -23.70
N ILE A 209 13.30 -13.76 -24.99
CA ILE A 209 12.00 -13.58 -25.63
C ILE A 209 11.28 -14.93 -25.62
N GLN A 210 10.04 -14.95 -25.13
CA GLN A 210 9.20 -16.15 -25.12
C GLN A 210 7.84 -15.84 -25.77
N VAL A 211 7.40 -16.76 -26.63
CA VAL A 211 6.11 -16.70 -27.32
C VAL A 211 5.25 -17.87 -26.86
N PHE A 212 4.01 -17.57 -26.51
CA PHE A 212 2.98 -18.51 -26.08
C PHE A 212 2.05 -18.80 -27.27
N SER A 213 2.11 -20.03 -27.79
CA SER A 213 1.49 -20.38 -29.07
C SER A 213 -0.03 -20.39 -29.05
N ASP A 214 -0.62 -20.62 -27.88
CA ASP A 214 -2.07 -20.68 -27.69
C ASP A 214 -2.67 -19.44 -27.04
N SER A 215 -1.87 -18.39 -26.88
CA SER A 215 -2.26 -17.13 -26.25
C SER A 215 -2.43 -15.99 -27.26
N GLY A 216 -3.40 -15.13 -26.97
CA GLY A 216 -3.58 -13.81 -27.56
C GLY A 216 -2.90 -12.72 -26.71
N HIS A 217 -3.66 -11.69 -26.33
CA HIS A 217 -3.11 -10.53 -25.62
C HIS A 217 -2.92 -10.77 -24.11
N GLN A 218 -3.42 -11.90 -23.57
CA GLN A 218 -3.47 -12.17 -22.13
C GLN A 218 -2.86 -13.55 -21.78
N PRO A 219 -1.58 -13.81 -22.12
CA PRO A 219 -0.96 -15.13 -21.90
C PRO A 219 -0.94 -15.57 -20.43
N PHE A 220 -1.01 -14.62 -19.49
CA PHE A 220 -1.07 -14.88 -18.06
C PHE A 220 -2.41 -15.48 -17.57
N LEU A 221 -3.45 -15.46 -18.40
CA LEU A 221 -4.75 -16.09 -18.15
C LEU A 221 -5.04 -17.23 -19.13
N GLU A 222 -4.53 -17.13 -20.35
CA GLU A 222 -4.75 -18.11 -21.42
C GLU A 222 -3.84 -19.35 -21.25
N GLU A 223 -2.58 -19.15 -20.86
CA GLU A 223 -1.60 -20.22 -20.56
C GLU A 223 -0.95 -20.01 -19.17
N PRO A 224 -1.74 -19.96 -18.08
CA PRO A 224 -1.29 -19.46 -16.77
C PRO A 224 -0.16 -20.29 -16.16
N GLU A 225 -0.20 -21.63 -16.29
CA GLU A 225 0.84 -22.50 -15.72
C GLU A 225 2.20 -22.25 -16.36
N ALA A 226 2.27 -22.26 -17.70
CA ALA A 226 3.49 -22.00 -18.44
C ALA A 226 3.98 -20.56 -18.24
N PHE A 227 3.05 -19.59 -18.26
CA PHE A 227 3.35 -18.18 -18.10
C PHE A 227 3.95 -17.89 -16.72
N TRP A 228 3.25 -18.25 -15.64
CA TRP A 228 3.72 -17.91 -14.30
C TRP A 228 4.95 -18.72 -13.90
N SER A 229 5.10 -19.95 -14.40
CA SER A 229 6.35 -20.72 -14.23
C SER A 229 7.56 -19.97 -14.82
N ALA A 230 7.43 -19.43 -16.04
CA ALA A 230 8.49 -18.66 -16.68
C ALA A 230 8.83 -17.36 -15.91
N VAL A 231 7.80 -16.61 -15.50
CA VAL A 231 7.95 -15.37 -14.72
C VAL A 231 8.66 -15.65 -13.39
N ILE A 232 8.21 -16.67 -12.63
CA ILE A 232 8.77 -16.99 -11.33
C ILE A 232 10.21 -17.47 -11.47
N ALA A 233 10.49 -18.36 -12.43
CA ALA A 233 11.85 -18.84 -12.67
C ALA A 233 12.80 -17.69 -13.03
N PHE A 234 12.35 -16.74 -13.84
CA PHE A 234 13.13 -15.54 -14.17
C PHE A 234 13.35 -14.66 -12.93
N CYS A 235 12.29 -14.30 -12.21
CA CYS A 235 12.37 -13.45 -11.02
C CYS A 235 13.22 -14.10 -9.92
N GLN A 236 13.18 -15.41 -9.74
CA GLN A 236 14.01 -16.10 -8.74
C GLN A 236 15.50 -16.13 -9.13
N ARG A 237 15.84 -16.19 -10.43
CA ARG A 237 17.23 -16.09 -10.90
C ARG A 237 17.80 -14.68 -10.76
N HIS A 238 16.93 -13.67 -10.81
CA HIS A 238 17.30 -12.25 -10.82
C HIS A 238 16.80 -11.46 -9.61
N LYS A 239 16.38 -12.15 -8.55
CA LYS A 239 16.20 -11.54 -7.25
C LYS A 239 17.58 -11.03 -6.84
N GLY A 240 17.80 -9.73 -6.98
CA GLY A 240 19.00 -9.11 -6.42
C GLY A 240 19.03 -9.37 -4.92
N GLU A 241 20.19 -9.18 -4.29
CA GLU A 241 20.17 -8.86 -2.86
C GLU A 241 19.31 -7.61 -2.74
N ALA A 242 18.09 -7.75 -2.22
CA ALA A 242 17.31 -6.59 -1.87
C ALA A 242 18.19 -5.83 -0.87
N GLU A 243 18.50 -4.56 -1.15
CA GLU A 243 18.62 -3.65 -0.03
C GLU A 243 17.27 -3.76 0.65
N VAL A 244 17.22 -4.54 1.74
CA VAL A 244 16.02 -4.71 2.56
C VAL A 244 15.51 -3.30 2.74
N ALA A 245 14.40 -2.98 2.09
CA ALA A 245 13.78 -1.71 2.30
C ALA A 245 13.33 -1.79 3.76
N GLN A 246 14.15 -1.24 4.66
CA GLN A 246 13.96 -1.21 6.13
C GLN A 246 12.72 -0.38 6.54
N HIS A 247 11.72 -0.31 5.66
CA HIS A 247 10.71 0.71 5.57
C HIS A 247 9.28 0.16 5.53
N TYR A 248 9.09 -1.16 5.45
CA TYR A 248 7.76 -1.77 5.29
C TYR A 248 7.32 -2.55 6.53
N LEU A 249 6.04 -2.43 6.87
CA LEU A 249 5.42 -3.10 8.01
C LEU A 249 4.70 -4.35 7.52
N ASP A 250 5.08 -5.53 7.99
CA ASP A 250 4.29 -6.74 7.74
C ASP A 250 3.00 -6.69 8.56
N LYS A 251 1.95 -6.17 7.94
CA LYS A 251 0.61 -6.02 8.53
C LYS A 251 0.04 -7.35 9.04
N GLN A 252 0.40 -8.48 8.44
CA GLN A 252 -0.06 -9.80 8.92
C GLN A 252 0.62 -10.16 10.23
N LYS A 253 1.94 -9.93 10.34
CA LYS A 253 2.66 -10.11 11.61
C LYS A 253 2.13 -9.15 12.68
N VAL A 254 1.83 -7.90 12.33
CA VAL A 254 1.22 -6.90 13.23
C VAL A 254 -0.14 -7.40 13.74
N ALA A 255 -1.06 -7.76 12.83
CA ALA A 255 -2.38 -8.28 13.17
C ALA A 255 -2.30 -9.53 14.07
N ALA A 256 -1.38 -10.45 13.77
CA ALA A 256 -1.14 -11.64 14.58
C ALA A 256 -0.55 -11.30 15.97
N SER A 257 0.32 -10.29 16.06
CA SER A 257 0.88 -9.81 17.32
C SER A 257 -0.21 -9.28 18.25
N PHE A 258 -1.07 -8.40 17.75
CA PHE A 258 -2.20 -7.86 18.50
C PHE A 258 -3.25 -8.93 18.82
N SER A 259 -3.57 -9.83 17.88
CA SER A 259 -4.50 -10.94 18.14
C SER A 259 -4.06 -11.81 19.31
N ARG A 260 -2.75 -12.10 19.46
CA ARG A 260 -2.21 -12.84 20.61
C ARG A 260 -2.24 -12.04 21.92
N ALA A 261 -2.23 -10.72 21.84
CA ALA A 261 -2.21 -9.83 22.99
C ALA A 261 -3.61 -9.55 23.55
N ALA A 262 -4.69 -9.85 22.82
CA ALA A 262 -6.06 -9.42 23.12
C ALA A 262 -6.49 -9.64 24.58
N GLU A 263 -6.24 -10.83 25.14
CA GLU A 263 -6.62 -11.17 26.52
C GLU A 263 -5.83 -10.39 27.59
N SER A 264 -4.57 -10.04 27.30
CA SER A 264 -3.69 -9.32 28.24
C SER A 264 -3.69 -7.81 28.01
N TYR A 265 -4.18 -7.35 26.85
CA TYR A 265 -4.00 -5.99 26.35
C TYR A 265 -4.55 -4.95 27.32
N ASP A 266 -5.82 -5.11 27.73
CA ASP A 266 -6.47 -4.17 28.64
C ASP A 266 -5.64 -4.01 29.93
N GLY A 267 -5.04 -5.08 30.47
CA GLY A 267 -4.27 -5.03 31.71
C GLY A 267 -3.00 -4.17 31.69
N VAL A 268 -2.51 -3.77 30.50
CA VAL A 268 -1.26 -3.01 30.33
C VAL A 268 -1.43 -1.75 29.45
N ALA A 269 -2.68 -1.40 29.11
CA ALA A 269 -3.02 -0.36 28.13
C ALA A 269 -3.21 1.06 28.72
N ASP A 270 -2.53 1.41 29.80
CA ASP A 270 -2.79 2.67 30.53
C ASP A 270 -2.61 3.93 29.67
N LEU A 271 -1.56 3.98 28.84
CA LEU A 271 -1.35 5.08 27.89
C LEU A 271 -2.47 5.11 26.84
N GLN A 272 -2.79 3.96 26.26
CA GLN A 272 -3.78 3.84 25.19
C GLN A 272 -5.16 4.29 25.65
N ARG A 273 -5.54 3.95 26.89
CA ARG A 273 -6.79 4.41 27.50
C ARG A 273 -6.79 5.92 27.70
N ARG A 274 -5.74 6.50 28.30
CA ARG A 274 -5.66 7.97 28.49
C ARG A 274 -5.76 8.73 27.17
N VAL A 275 -5.08 8.25 26.14
CA VAL A 275 -5.11 8.85 24.80
C VAL A 275 -6.50 8.69 24.16
N ALA A 276 -7.13 7.52 24.29
CA ALA A 276 -8.49 7.28 23.80
C ALA A 276 -9.53 8.16 24.51
N ASP A 277 -9.46 8.27 25.84
CA ASP A 277 -10.36 9.11 26.64
C ASP A 277 -10.23 10.59 26.24
N TYR A 278 -8.99 11.10 26.13
CA TYR A 278 -8.75 12.48 25.69
C TYR A 278 -9.29 12.76 24.28
N LEU A 279 -9.14 11.80 23.36
CA LEU A 279 -9.67 11.92 22.00
C LEU A 279 -11.20 11.84 22.00
N ALA A 280 -11.78 10.97 22.82
CA ALA A 280 -13.23 10.78 22.96
C ALA A 280 -13.93 12.04 23.49
N ASP A 281 -13.27 12.84 24.34
CA ASP A 281 -13.75 14.15 24.78
C ASP A 281 -13.94 15.16 23.63
N LYS A 282 -13.41 14.86 22.43
CA LYS A 282 -13.56 15.69 21.22
C LYS A 282 -14.66 15.20 20.29
N LEU A 283 -15.35 14.11 20.63
CA LEU A 283 -16.48 13.61 19.84
C LEU A 283 -17.58 14.66 19.78
N ASN A 284 -18.14 14.84 18.58
CA ASN A 284 -19.33 15.65 18.40
C ASN A 284 -20.57 14.86 18.83
N ALA A 285 -21.46 15.50 19.58
CA ALA A 285 -22.68 14.85 20.02
C ALA A 285 -23.66 14.57 18.86
N ASN A 286 -24.36 13.43 18.96
CA ASN A 286 -25.44 12.99 18.07
C ASN A 286 -25.00 12.76 16.60
N SER A 287 -23.90 12.03 16.40
CA SER A 287 -23.50 11.54 15.07
C SER A 287 -24.40 10.40 14.62
N ALA A 288 -24.94 10.44 13.39
CA ALA A 288 -25.81 9.35 12.93
C ALA A 288 -25.06 8.01 12.74
N SER A 289 -23.75 8.04 12.53
CA SER A 289 -22.93 6.84 12.34
C SER A 289 -21.46 7.11 12.63
N ALA A 290 -20.82 6.20 13.37
CA ALA A 290 -19.40 6.23 13.66
C ALA A 290 -18.68 4.94 13.24
N LEU A 291 -17.45 5.09 12.76
CA LEU A 291 -16.48 4.01 12.56
C LEU A 291 -15.39 4.10 13.63
N ASP A 292 -15.25 3.07 14.45
CA ASP A 292 -14.07 2.87 15.31
C ASP A 292 -12.99 2.13 14.51
N LEU A 293 -12.04 2.90 13.98
CA LEU A 293 -10.97 2.46 13.09
C LEU A 293 -9.74 2.02 13.90
N GLY A 294 -9.56 0.71 14.02
CA GLY A 294 -8.59 0.10 14.95
C GLY A 294 -9.18 -0.03 16.34
N THR A 295 -10.36 -0.66 16.45
CA THR A 295 -11.15 -0.76 17.69
C THR A 295 -10.44 -1.51 18.82
N GLY A 296 -9.46 -2.36 18.49
CA GLY A 296 -8.75 -3.18 19.46
C GLY A 296 -9.72 -4.05 20.28
N THR A 297 -9.60 -3.98 21.60
CA THR A 297 -10.49 -4.67 22.55
C THR A 297 -11.85 -3.98 22.75
N GLY A 298 -12.16 -2.95 21.95
CA GLY A 298 -13.44 -2.22 21.98
C GLY A 298 -13.54 -1.16 23.08
N TYR A 299 -12.41 -0.73 23.66
CA TYR A 299 -12.40 0.20 24.81
C TYR A 299 -13.16 1.50 24.53
N SER A 300 -13.07 2.05 23.32
CA SER A 300 -13.70 3.31 22.92
C SER A 300 -15.19 3.19 22.56
N LEU A 301 -15.70 1.96 22.37
CA LEU A 301 -17.07 1.72 21.91
C LEU A 301 -18.14 2.34 22.83
N PRO A 302 -18.05 2.28 24.18
CA PRO A 302 -19.03 2.94 25.04
C PRO A 302 -19.11 4.45 24.83
N ALA A 303 -17.99 5.13 24.62
CA ALA A 303 -17.97 6.57 24.35
C ALA A 303 -18.57 6.90 22.98
N LEU A 304 -18.28 6.08 21.96
CA LEU A 304 -18.84 6.23 20.62
C LEU A 304 -20.35 5.98 20.59
N ASN A 305 -20.83 4.94 21.28
CA ASN A 305 -22.26 4.62 21.42
C ASN A 305 -23.02 5.73 22.15
N ALA A 306 -22.38 6.44 23.09
CA ALA A 306 -23.02 7.56 23.79
C ALA A 306 -23.22 8.79 22.88
N GLN A 307 -22.44 8.91 21.81
CA GLN A 307 -22.45 10.07 20.91
C GLN A 307 -22.98 9.73 19.51
N SER A 308 -23.29 8.46 19.21
CA SER A 308 -23.66 8.02 17.87
C SER A 308 -24.84 7.06 17.86
N ASP A 309 -25.70 7.16 16.83
CA ASP A 309 -26.86 6.27 16.67
C ASP A 309 -26.44 4.85 16.26
N THR A 310 -25.38 4.73 15.47
CA THR A 310 -24.82 3.44 15.03
C THR A 310 -23.29 3.47 15.07
N VAL A 311 -22.69 2.34 15.48
CA VAL A 311 -21.23 2.19 15.58
C VAL A 311 -20.77 0.94 14.84
N ILE A 312 -19.83 1.13 13.92
CA ILE A 312 -19.10 0.07 13.22
C ILE A 312 -17.74 -0.09 13.90
N ALA A 313 -17.44 -1.28 14.40
CA ALA A 313 -16.14 -1.62 14.98
C ALA A 313 -15.28 -2.30 13.92
N MET A 314 -14.10 -1.76 13.63
CA MET A 314 -13.18 -2.34 12.66
C MET A 314 -11.76 -2.47 13.20
N ASP A 315 -11.12 -3.61 12.93
CA ASP A 315 -9.70 -3.83 13.22
C ASP A 315 -9.08 -4.72 12.14
N LEU A 316 -7.76 -4.65 11.99
CA LEU A 316 -6.99 -5.57 11.17
C LEU A 316 -6.74 -6.90 11.89
N ALA A 317 -6.69 -6.87 13.23
CA ALA A 317 -6.46 -8.02 14.09
C ALA A 317 -7.78 -8.73 14.44
N GLU A 318 -8.07 -9.83 13.76
CA GLU A 318 -9.28 -10.64 14.02
C GLU A 318 -9.42 -11.08 15.49
N GLY A 319 -8.31 -11.40 16.18
CA GLY A 319 -8.35 -11.78 17.60
C GLY A 319 -8.79 -10.64 18.52
N MET A 320 -8.46 -9.39 18.17
CA MET A 320 -8.94 -8.21 18.91
C MET A 320 -10.45 -8.04 18.75
N LEU A 321 -10.96 -8.15 17.51
CA LEU A 321 -12.40 -8.09 17.23
C LEU A 321 -13.18 -9.20 17.92
N ALA A 322 -12.66 -10.43 17.89
CA ALA A 322 -13.28 -11.56 18.56
C ALA A 322 -13.41 -11.30 20.07
N TYR A 323 -12.33 -10.85 20.70
CA TYR A 323 -12.33 -10.50 22.13
C TYR A 323 -13.30 -9.35 22.43
N ALA A 324 -13.27 -8.26 21.66
CA ALA A 324 -14.13 -7.10 21.85
C ALA A 324 -15.62 -7.46 21.75
N ARG A 325 -15.98 -8.33 20.80
CA ARG A 325 -17.36 -8.79 20.58
C ARG A 325 -17.92 -9.61 21.75
N GLU A 326 -17.06 -10.27 22.52
CA GLU A 326 -17.49 -11.00 23.74
C GLU A 326 -17.78 -10.05 24.93
N GLN A 327 -17.28 -8.81 24.87
CA GLN A 327 -17.51 -7.81 25.92
C GLN A 327 -18.90 -7.20 25.80
N LYS A 328 -19.88 -7.76 26.53
CA LYS A 328 -21.28 -7.29 26.51
C LYS A 328 -21.46 -5.80 26.86
N SER A 329 -20.51 -5.19 27.56
CA SER A 329 -20.52 -3.76 27.91
C SER A 329 -20.00 -2.84 26.79
N ARG A 330 -19.52 -3.40 25.67
CA ARG A 330 -18.90 -2.68 24.55
C ARG A 330 -19.57 -3.10 23.21
N PRO A 331 -20.89 -2.88 23.04
CA PRO A 331 -21.58 -3.32 21.82
C PRO A 331 -21.16 -2.47 20.62
N ALA A 332 -21.32 -3.06 19.42
CA ALA A 332 -21.27 -2.37 18.14
C ALA A 332 -22.32 -3.01 17.21
N ASP A 333 -22.85 -2.22 16.28
CA ASP A 333 -23.88 -2.66 15.33
C ASP A 333 -23.31 -3.54 14.21
N ALA A 334 -22.04 -3.34 13.88
CA ALA A 334 -21.31 -4.12 12.89
C ALA A 334 -19.85 -4.34 13.31
N TRP A 335 -19.29 -5.48 12.90
CA TRP A 335 -17.92 -5.89 13.19
C TRP A 335 -17.23 -6.24 11.87
N LEU A 336 -16.16 -5.53 11.52
CA LEU A 336 -15.46 -5.70 10.25
C LEU A 336 -13.99 -6.02 10.53
N CYS A 337 -13.48 -7.09 9.93
CA CYS A 337 -12.04 -7.32 9.82
C CYS A 337 -11.57 -6.66 8.52
N GLY A 338 -10.70 -5.65 8.61
CA GLY A 338 -10.34 -4.83 7.46
C GLY A 338 -9.09 -3.99 7.67
N ASP A 339 -8.51 -3.53 6.56
CA ASP A 339 -7.32 -2.67 6.55
C ASP A 339 -7.73 -1.20 6.51
N ALA A 340 -7.12 -0.35 7.32
CA ALA A 340 -7.39 1.09 7.32
C ALA A 340 -6.98 1.78 6.02
N GLU A 341 -6.08 1.17 5.25
CA GLU A 341 -5.67 1.65 3.92
C GLU A 341 -6.62 1.20 2.81
N ASP A 342 -7.59 0.35 3.13
CA ASP A 342 -8.58 -0.18 2.21
C ASP A 342 -9.90 -0.49 2.94
N LEU A 343 -10.70 0.56 3.18
CA LEU A 343 -11.91 0.45 3.98
C LEU A 343 -13.00 -0.32 3.19
N PRO A 344 -13.55 -1.41 3.74
CA PRO A 344 -14.63 -2.17 3.12
C PRO A 344 -16.00 -1.50 3.32
N LEU A 345 -16.06 -0.17 3.11
CA LEU A 345 -17.24 0.67 3.28
C LEU A 345 -17.54 1.42 1.99
N ALA A 346 -18.81 1.74 1.76
CA ALA A 346 -19.22 2.56 0.62
C ALA A 346 -18.80 4.03 0.80
N ASP A 347 -18.74 4.75 -0.32
CA ASP A 347 -18.54 6.19 -0.34
C ASP A 347 -19.64 6.91 0.46
N ASP A 348 -19.31 8.02 1.12
CA ASP A 348 -20.26 8.87 1.86
C ASP A 348 -21.19 8.09 2.82
N SER A 349 -20.66 7.09 3.51
CA SER A 349 -21.43 6.15 4.34
C SER A 349 -21.43 6.49 5.82
N VAL A 350 -20.35 7.10 6.35
CA VAL A 350 -20.20 7.37 7.79
C VAL A 350 -20.08 8.86 8.12
N ASN A 351 -20.55 9.28 9.30
CA ASN A 351 -20.48 10.67 9.76
C ASN A 351 -19.22 10.98 10.56
N THR A 352 -18.74 9.99 11.33
CA THR A 352 -17.55 10.12 12.17
C THR A 352 -16.63 8.93 11.96
N ILE A 353 -15.33 9.18 11.85
CA ILE A 353 -14.30 8.16 12.02
C ILE A 353 -13.54 8.53 13.29
N PHE A 354 -13.35 7.55 14.17
CA PHE A 354 -12.55 7.65 15.38
C PHE A 354 -11.41 6.63 15.27
N SER A 355 -10.16 7.05 15.51
CA SER A 355 -9.01 6.13 15.50
C SER A 355 -8.02 6.52 16.58
N SER A 356 -7.83 5.68 17.59
CA SER A 356 -6.87 5.96 18.66
C SER A 356 -5.68 5.03 18.58
N LEU A 357 -4.49 5.58 18.36
CA LEU A 357 -3.21 4.84 18.32
C LEU A 357 -3.25 3.58 17.45
N ALA A 358 -3.91 3.65 16.28
CA ALA A 358 -3.96 2.57 15.31
C ALA A 358 -3.22 2.90 14.00
N VAL A 359 -3.32 4.14 13.51
CA VAL A 359 -2.83 4.50 12.18
C VAL A 359 -1.31 4.44 12.02
N GLN A 360 -0.53 4.44 13.10
CA GLN A 360 0.92 4.24 13.05
C GLN A 360 1.33 2.83 12.58
N TRP A 361 0.37 1.89 12.55
CA TRP A 361 0.57 0.54 12.02
C TRP A 361 0.24 0.42 10.52
N CYS A 362 -0.11 1.54 9.88
CA CYS A 362 -0.34 1.62 8.45
C CYS A 362 0.98 1.95 7.71
N GLU A 363 1.24 1.29 6.59
CA GLU A 363 2.34 1.57 5.68
C GLU A 363 2.10 2.82 4.83
N ASN A 364 0.85 3.04 4.41
CA ASN A 364 0.46 4.12 3.52
C ASN A 364 -0.55 5.06 4.19
N ILE A 365 -0.03 5.98 5.02
CA ILE A 365 -0.88 6.94 5.72
C ILE A 365 -1.70 7.83 4.77
N ALA A 366 -1.18 8.10 3.57
CA ALA A 366 -1.94 8.85 2.57
C ALA A 366 -3.20 8.06 2.16
N ALA A 367 -3.09 6.76 1.91
CA ALA A 367 -4.23 5.91 1.60
C ALA A 367 -5.28 5.92 2.73
N VAL A 368 -4.86 5.88 4.00
CA VAL A 368 -5.77 6.02 5.15
C VAL A 368 -6.58 7.33 5.07
N PHE A 369 -5.92 8.45 4.79
CA PHE A 369 -6.63 9.74 4.66
C PHE A 369 -7.54 9.79 3.43
N ALA A 370 -7.15 9.20 2.29
CA ALA A 370 -8.04 9.12 1.12
C ALA A 370 -9.25 8.22 1.37
N GLU A 371 -9.08 7.08 2.02
CA GLU A 371 -10.19 6.21 2.38
C GLU A 371 -11.11 6.89 3.41
N ALA A 372 -10.55 7.58 4.40
CA ALA A 372 -11.32 8.40 5.33
C ALA A 372 -12.12 9.49 4.59
N TYR A 373 -11.52 10.20 3.65
CA TYR A 373 -12.24 11.16 2.80
C TYR A 373 -13.35 10.48 2.00
N ARG A 374 -13.09 9.33 1.39
CA ARG A 374 -14.03 8.58 0.55
C ARG A 374 -15.27 8.18 1.34
N VAL A 375 -15.10 7.56 2.50
CA VAL A 375 -16.21 6.98 3.27
C VAL A 375 -16.93 8.01 4.14
N LEU A 376 -16.29 9.12 4.52
CA LEU A 376 -16.96 10.19 5.27
C LEU A 376 -18.01 10.88 4.39
N LYS A 377 -19.17 11.15 4.94
CA LYS A 377 -20.16 12.06 4.34
C LYS A 377 -19.64 13.50 4.28
N PRO A 378 -20.13 14.35 3.37
CA PRO A 378 -19.83 15.77 3.38
C PRO A 378 -20.10 16.40 4.76
N GLY A 379 -19.13 17.12 5.31
CA GLY A 379 -19.16 17.68 6.66
C GLY A 379 -18.77 16.72 7.79
N GLY A 380 -18.57 15.43 7.49
CA GLY A 380 -18.15 14.41 8.45
C GLY A 380 -16.74 14.65 8.99
N THR A 381 -16.46 14.07 10.16
CA THR A 381 -15.24 14.32 10.94
C THR A 381 -14.40 13.07 11.13
N PHE A 382 -13.08 13.20 11.00
CA PHE A 382 -12.11 12.16 11.37
C PHE A 382 -11.30 12.65 12.57
N LEU A 383 -11.53 12.02 13.72
CA LEU A 383 -10.75 12.23 14.94
C LEU A 383 -9.71 11.11 15.01
N LEU A 384 -8.44 11.47 15.06
CA LEU A 384 -7.37 10.49 15.19
C LEU A 384 -6.32 10.89 16.22
N SER A 385 -5.74 9.89 16.87
CA SER A 385 -4.49 10.02 17.60
C SER A 385 -3.43 9.09 17.01
N THR A 386 -2.17 9.54 17.03
CA THR A 386 -1.02 8.75 16.58
C THR A 386 0.23 9.16 17.36
N LEU A 387 1.32 8.42 17.15
CA LEU A 387 2.62 8.67 17.77
C LEU A 387 3.57 9.35 16.79
N GLY A 388 4.31 10.34 17.28
CA GLY A 388 5.35 11.06 16.54
C GLY A 388 6.76 10.51 16.76
N PRO A 389 7.77 11.00 16.00
CA PRO A 389 9.14 10.48 15.98
C PRO A 389 9.91 10.61 17.31
N ASP A 390 9.47 11.48 18.21
CA ASP A 390 10.10 11.61 19.54
C ASP A 390 9.62 10.55 20.53
N THR A 391 8.69 9.69 20.12
CA THR A 391 8.24 8.54 20.92
C THR A 391 9.37 7.53 21.13
N LEU A 392 9.52 7.11 22.39
CA LEU A 392 10.49 6.14 22.88
C LEU A 392 11.92 6.48 22.47
N PHE A 393 12.26 7.78 22.44
CA PHE A 393 13.60 8.23 22.07
C PHE A 393 14.66 7.66 23.02
N GLU A 394 14.34 7.45 24.31
CA GLU A 394 15.26 6.84 25.28
C GLU A 394 15.66 5.43 24.84
N LEU A 395 14.70 4.63 24.35
CA LEU A 395 14.97 3.26 23.87
C LEU A 395 15.82 3.30 22.60
N ARG A 396 15.53 4.25 21.71
CA ARG A 396 16.28 4.43 20.47
C ARG A 396 17.72 4.87 20.74
N GLU A 397 17.93 5.83 21.63
CA GLU A 397 19.26 6.33 21.98
C GLU A 397 20.10 5.28 22.72
N ALA A 398 19.54 4.64 23.76
CA ALA A 398 20.24 3.56 24.46
C ALA A 398 20.48 2.34 23.57
N GLY A 399 19.60 2.08 22.60
CA GLY A 399 19.75 1.01 21.61
C GLY A 399 21.02 1.13 20.78
N LYS A 400 21.46 2.35 20.46
CA LYS A 400 22.72 2.62 19.71
C LYS A 400 23.96 2.10 20.44
N ALA A 401 23.92 1.98 21.76
CA ALA A 401 25.02 1.42 22.55
C ALA A 401 25.04 -0.11 22.55
N ALA A 402 23.91 -0.75 22.21
CA ALA A 402 23.78 -2.20 22.16
C ALA A 402 24.36 -2.75 20.84
N ASP A 403 23.89 -2.20 19.72
CA ASP A 403 24.24 -2.53 18.34
C ASP A 403 23.74 -1.43 17.36
N ASN A 404 23.93 -1.63 16.05
CA ASN A 404 23.43 -0.73 15.00
C ASN A 404 21.97 -1.05 14.57
N ALA A 405 21.20 -1.81 15.35
CA ALA A 405 19.85 -2.22 14.98
C ALA A 405 18.77 -1.27 15.53
N THR A 406 17.64 -1.22 14.84
CA THR A 406 16.47 -0.42 15.25
C THR A 406 15.64 -1.21 16.27
N HIS A 407 15.58 -0.75 17.52
CA HIS A 407 14.88 -1.43 18.63
C HIS A 407 13.46 -0.91 18.89
N VAL A 408 13.01 0.10 18.15
CA VAL A 408 11.71 0.78 18.33
C VAL A 408 10.99 0.82 17.00
N ASN A 409 9.66 0.75 17.01
CA ASN A 409 8.86 0.99 15.81
C ASN A 409 9.17 2.38 15.23
N ARG A 410 9.12 2.50 13.90
CA ARG A 410 9.30 3.78 13.24
C ARG A 410 7.98 4.56 13.30
N PHE A 411 8.07 5.79 13.79
CA PHE A 411 6.94 6.73 13.79
C PHE A 411 7.10 7.75 12.66
N LEU A 412 5.99 8.09 12.00
CA LEU A 412 6.00 8.96 10.84
C LEU A 412 6.29 10.41 11.25
N PRO A 413 7.14 11.13 10.50
CA PRO A 413 7.38 12.54 10.74
C PRO A 413 6.15 13.36 10.30
N ARG A 414 6.01 14.55 10.87
CA ARG A 414 4.82 15.40 10.72
C ARG A 414 4.52 15.73 9.25
N GLU A 415 5.56 16.00 8.47
CA GLU A 415 5.45 16.42 7.07
C GLU A 415 4.84 15.31 6.19
N VAL A 416 5.00 14.04 6.59
CA VAL A 416 4.38 12.91 5.88
C VAL A 416 2.87 12.89 6.11
N LEU A 417 2.41 13.18 7.33
CA LEU A 417 0.99 13.27 7.64
C LEU A 417 0.35 14.49 6.97
N GLU A 418 0.98 15.65 7.04
CA GLU A 418 0.49 16.88 6.40
C GLU A 418 0.29 16.69 4.90
N ARG A 419 1.28 16.12 4.19
CA ARG A 419 1.14 15.80 2.76
C ARG A 419 0.02 14.79 2.50
N GLY A 420 -0.16 13.79 3.36
CA GLY A 420 -1.25 12.83 3.25
C GLY A 420 -2.63 13.49 3.38
N ILE A 421 -2.78 14.40 4.34
CA ILE A 421 -4.00 15.18 4.55
C ILE A 421 -4.28 16.08 3.34
N GLU A 422 -3.28 16.85 2.89
CA GLU A 422 -3.39 17.73 1.73
C GLU A 422 -3.83 16.98 0.47
N ARG A 423 -3.22 15.82 0.18
CA ARG A 423 -3.56 14.99 -0.99
C ARG A 423 -4.93 14.33 -0.89
N SER A 424 -5.48 14.16 0.32
CA SER A 424 -6.79 13.52 0.52
C SER A 424 -7.99 14.45 0.28
N GLY A 425 -7.79 15.77 0.39
CA GLY A 425 -8.89 16.75 0.37
C GLY A 425 -9.59 16.94 1.72
N LEU A 426 -9.17 16.25 2.78
CA LEU A 426 -9.58 16.56 4.16
C LEU A 426 -8.98 17.91 4.60
N THR A 427 -9.72 18.61 5.47
CA THR A 427 -9.26 19.86 6.07
C THR A 427 -8.82 19.63 7.50
N LEU A 428 -7.60 20.04 7.84
CA LEU A 428 -7.10 20.02 9.21
C LEU A 428 -7.77 21.11 10.04
N GLN A 429 -8.50 20.72 11.08
CA GLN A 429 -9.18 21.63 12.01
C GLN A 429 -8.33 21.86 13.26
N VAL A 430 -7.78 20.77 13.81
CA VAL A 430 -6.96 20.80 15.02
C VAL A 430 -5.77 19.88 14.83
N TRP A 431 -4.60 20.35 15.24
CA TRP A 431 -3.42 19.52 15.51
C TRP A 431 -2.89 19.88 16.89
N GLN A 432 -2.89 18.92 17.79
CA GLN A 432 -2.36 19.09 19.14
C GLN A 432 -1.29 18.03 19.40
N GLN A 433 -0.24 18.42 20.13
CA GLN A 433 0.81 17.51 20.60
C GLN A 433 0.87 17.52 22.12
N THR A 434 1.05 16.35 22.71
CA THR A 434 1.44 16.18 24.11
C THR A 434 2.63 15.22 24.20
N THR A 435 3.35 15.29 25.32
CA THR A 435 4.37 14.29 25.67
C THR A 435 3.90 13.58 26.93
N GLU A 436 3.55 12.31 26.79
CA GLU A 436 3.18 11.44 27.90
C GLU A 436 4.43 10.69 28.37
N VAL A 437 4.71 10.67 29.67
CA VAL A 437 5.86 9.96 30.23
C VAL A 437 5.35 8.84 31.14
N LEU A 438 5.70 7.61 30.80
CA LEU A 438 5.51 6.45 31.68
C LEU A 438 6.79 6.19 32.47
N GLU A 439 6.65 5.73 33.71
CA GLU A 439 7.77 5.53 34.63
C GLU A 439 7.90 4.07 35.06
N TYR A 440 9.10 3.51 34.91
CA TYR A 440 9.39 2.10 35.19
C TYR A 440 10.49 1.96 36.23
N GLN A 441 10.50 0.85 36.97
CA GLN A 441 11.63 0.56 37.87
C GLN A 441 12.85 0.09 37.08
N THR A 442 12.61 -0.71 36.04
CA THR A 442 13.66 -1.34 35.24
C THR A 442 13.30 -1.33 33.76
N LEU A 443 14.30 -1.29 32.89
CA LEU A 443 14.10 -1.42 31.43
C LEU A 443 13.37 -2.72 31.06
N ARG A 444 13.56 -3.79 31.83
CA ARG A 444 12.89 -5.08 31.57
C ARG A 444 11.38 -5.00 31.74
N GLU A 445 10.91 -4.19 32.69
CA GLU A 445 9.49 -3.95 32.92
C GLU A 445 8.86 -3.28 31.68
N LEU A 446 9.46 -2.17 31.21
CA LEU A 446 9.05 -1.49 29.97
C LEU A 446 9.04 -2.43 28.76
N MET A 447 10.11 -3.20 28.53
CA MET A 447 10.17 -4.13 27.39
C MET A 447 9.10 -5.22 27.47
N ASN A 448 8.80 -5.71 28.67
CA ASN A 448 7.75 -6.71 28.88
C ASN A 448 6.35 -6.12 28.63
N GLU A 449 6.11 -4.88 29.04
CA GLU A 449 4.85 -4.19 28.78
C GLU A 449 4.63 -3.97 27.29
N LEU A 450 5.62 -3.44 26.56
CA LEU A 450 5.56 -3.28 25.10
C LEU A 450 5.29 -4.61 24.37
N LYS A 451 5.89 -5.70 24.86
CA LYS A 451 5.64 -7.03 24.34
C LYS A 451 4.21 -7.50 24.61
N SER A 452 3.71 -7.28 25.83
CA SER A 452 2.37 -7.69 26.27
C SER A 452 1.26 -6.91 25.55
N LEU A 453 1.53 -5.66 25.18
CA LEU A 453 0.66 -4.84 24.32
C LEU A 453 0.63 -5.31 22.87
N GLY A 454 1.53 -6.20 22.45
CA GLY A 454 1.73 -6.52 21.03
C GLY A 454 2.48 -5.43 20.24
N ALA A 455 2.86 -4.33 20.90
CA ALA A 455 3.47 -3.12 20.34
C ALA A 455 5.02 -3.14 20.32
N HIS A 456 5.64 -4.30 20.51
CA HIS A 456 7.07 -4.49 20.31
C HIS A 456 7.46 -4.30 18.83
N ASN A 457 8.75 -4.31 18.50
CA ASN A 457 9.18 -4.24 17.10
C ASN A 457 8.84 -5.56 16.37
N VAL A 458 7.64 -5.62 15.76
CA VAL A 458 7.09 -6.84 15.13
C VAL A 458 7.81 -7.18 13.81
N ASN A 459 8.46 -6.20 13.19
CA ASN A 459 9.11 -6.33 11.88
C ASN A 459 10.63 -6.50 11.93
N SER A 460 11.20 -6.75 13.12
CA SER A 460 12.61 -7.11 13.21
C SER A 460 12.80 -8.58 12.78
N ASP A 461 13.30 -8.82 11.57
CA ASP A 461 13.68 -10.16 11.08
C ASP A 461 14.95 -10.74 11.74
N ARG A 462 15.31 -10.27 12.95
CA ARG A 462 16.53 -10.72 13.64
C ARG A 462 16.22 -11.36 14.99
N GLY A 463 16.98 -12.42 15.29
CA GLY A 463 16.89 -13.19 16.52
C GLY A 463 17.23 -12.38 17.78
N MET A 464 16.99 -13.00 18.95
CA MET A 464 17.15 -12.37 20.26
C MET A 464 18.49 -11.63 20.40
N MET A 465 18.44 -10.40 20.91
CA MET A 465 19.61 -9.61 21.27
C MET A 465 20.57 -10.44 22.13
N GLY A 466 21.83 -10.54 21.72
CA GLY A 466 22.84 -11.32 22.43
C GLY A 466 23.04 -10.81 23.88
N LYS A 467 23.37 -11.71 24.80
CA LYS A 467 23.48 -11.40 26.25
C LYS A 467 24.36 -10.17 26.55
N GLN A 468 25.46 -9.99 25.82
CA GLN A 468 26.35 -8.84 26.00
C GLN A 468 25.73 -7.53 25.48
N ALA A 469 25.05 -7.57 24.32
CA ALA A 469 24.33 -6.41 23.79
C ALA A 469 23.20 -5.99 24.74
N MET A 470 22.44 -6.94 25.29
CA MET A 470 21.40 -6.67 26.28
C MET A 470 21.96 -6.01 27.56
N LYS A 471 23.14 -6.44 28.03
CA LYS A 471 23.80 -5.77 29.17
C LYS A 471 24.18 -4.33 28.86
N ARG A 472 24.73 -4.06 27.67
CA ARG A 472 25.06 -2.70 27.23
C ARG A 472 23.80 -1.84 27.09
N PHE A 473 22.73 -2.41 26.54
CA PHE A 473 21.46 -1.71 26.39
C PHE A 473 20.89 -1.27 27.73
N ILE A 474 20.82 -2.21 28.70
CA ILE A 474 20.36 -1.90 30.06
C ILE A 474 21.24 -0.82 30.68
N ALA A 475 22.57 -0.95 30.60
CA ALA A 475 23.50 0.01 31.19
C ALA A 475 23.35 1.42 30.57
N ALA A 476 23.19 1.52 29.24
CA ALA A 476 22.98 2.80 28.57
C ALA A 476 21.62 3.42 28.90
N TYR A 477 20.59 2.60 29.12
CA TYR A 477 19.28 3.11 29.49
C TYR A 477 19.23 3.69 30.90
N GLU A 478 20.12 3.25 31.80
CA GLU A 478 20.25 3.80 33.15
C GLU A 478 20.67 5.28 33.16
N ASP A 479 21.29 5.79 32.09
CA ASP A 479 21.63 7.21 31.95
C ASP A 479 20.38 8.12 31.93
N PHE A 480 19.20 7.55 31.64
CA PHE A 480 17.91 8.25 31.68
C PHE A 480 17.23 8.22 33.05
N ARG A 481 17.81 7.56 34.08
CA ARG A 481 17.17 7.44 35.39
C ARG A 481 16.96 8.81 36.02
N GLN A 482 15.71 9.09 36.37
CA GLN A 482 15.28 10.35 36.94
C GLN A 482 15.57 10.43 38.45
N PRO A 483 15.57 11.64 39.05
CA PRO A 483 15.84 11.83 40.49
C PRO A 483 14.90 11.07 41.44
N ASN A 484 13.68 10.73 40.97
CA ASN A 484 12.73 9.90 41.71
C ASN A 484 13.10 8.40 41.70
N GLY A 485 14.22 8.04 41.07
CA GLY A 485 14.71 6.68 40.96
C GLY A 485 14.01 5.85 39.89
N LYS A 486 13.22 6.45 38.98
CA LYS A 486 12.50 5.75 37.90
C LYS A 486 13.15 5.98 36.54
N LEU A 487 12.87 5.07 35.61
CA LEU A 487 13.26 5.16 34.22
C LEU A 487 12.08 5.66 33.38
N PRO A 488 12.25 6.72 32.56
CA PRO A 488 11.19 7.27 31.74
C PRO A 488 11.05 6.54 30.41
N ALA A 489 9.83 6.44 29.91
CA ALA A 489 9.52 6.17 28.52
C ALA A 489 8.61 7.27 28.00
N SER A 490 9.13 8.12 27.11
CA SER A 490 8.39 9.27 26.59
C SER A 490 7.62 8.91 25.33
N TYR A 491 6.37 9.36 25.21
CA TYR A 491 5.51 9.16 24.05
C TYR A 491 5.04 10.52 23.55
N GLN A 492 5.42 10.84 22.30
CA GLN A 492 4.92 12.03 21.62
C GLN A 492 3.58 11.67 20.99
N VAL A 493 2.49 12.13 21.59
CA VAL A 493 1.14 11.88 21.11
C VAL A 493 0.65 13.06 20.30
N TRP A 494 0.20 12.80 19.08
CA TRP A 494 -0.49 13.76 18.23
C TRP A 494 -1.97 13.46 18.20
N TYR A 495 -2.79 14.50 18.35
CA TYR A 495 -4.24 14.46 18.23
C TYR A 495 -4.65 15.36 17.07
N LEU A 496 -5.40 14.81 16.13
CA LEU A 496 -5.87 15.52 14.95
C LEU A 496 -7.39 15.45 14.87
N ALA A 497 -7.99 16.57 14.49
CA ALA A 497 -9.36 16.62 14.02
C ALA A 497 -9.35 17.07 12.56
N LEU A 498 -9.85 16.23 11.68
CA LEU A 498 -9.99 16.50 10.25
C LEU A 498 -11.48 16.55 9.88
N GLN A 499 -11.82 17.30 8.83
CA GLN A 499 -13.18 17.38 8.32
C GLN A 499 -13.21 17.24 6.80
N LYS A 500 -14.16 16.43 6.30
CA LYS A 500 -14.53 16.43 4.89
C LYS A 500 -15.35 17.69 4.59
N PRO A 501 -14.99 18.51 3.59
CA PRO A 501 -15.77 19.70 3.24
C PRO A 501 -17.25 19.39 3.01
N LYS A 502 -18.13 20.29 3.45
CA LYS A 502 -19.56 20.30 3.07
C LYS A 502 -19.60 20.88 1.65
N LEU A 503 -19.67 20.05 0.62
CA LEU A 503 -19.91 20.56 -0.73
C LEU A 503 -21.36 21.05 -0.86
#